data_AF-A0A0S7YH55-F1
#
_entry.id   AF-A0A0S7YH55-F1
#
_cell.length_a   1.000
_cell.length_b   1.000
_cell.length_c   1.000
_cell.angle_alpha   90.00
_cell.angle_beta   90.00
_cell.angle_gamma   90.00
#
_symmetry.space_group_name_H-M   'P 1'
#
loop_
_entity.id
_entity.type
_entity.pdbx_description
1 polymer ?
#
loop_
_entity_poly.entity_id
_entity_poly.type
_entity_poly.pdbx_seq_one_letter_code
_entity_poly.pdbx_strand_id
1 'polypeptide(L)'
;MKKTNVLNLLEELCQKLSITVKYDKFFGHGGYCRLRDKSFFIINERLSSDAKEEIFIDELKFFDLNNISVPDKLRELFNKK
;
A
#
# COMPACT_ATOMS: atom_id res chain seq x y z
N MET A 1 11.60 -21.06 2.99
CA MET A 1 11.39 -20.14 1.84
C MET A 1 10.28 -19.17 2.20
N LYS A 2 10.60 -17.94 2.62
CA LYS A 2 9.57 -16.93 2.91
C LYS A 2 9.05 -16.43 1.56
N LYS A 3 7.85 -16.84 1.15
CA LYS A 3 7.13 -16.18 0.06
C LYS A 3 7.04 -14.72 0.45
N THR A 4 7.81 -13.84 -0.19
CA THR A 4 7.67 -12.40 0.01
C THR A 4 6.29 -12.03 -0.50
N ASN A 5 5.35 -11.84 0.42
CA ASN A 5 3.97 -11.49 0.13
C ASN A 5 3.97 -10.08 -0.50
N VAL A 6 3.10 -9.87 -1.48
CA VAL A 6 2.99 -8.58 -2.18
C VAL A 6 2.66 -7.47 -1.17
N LEU A 7 1.82 -7.75 -0.18
CA LEU A 7 1.58 -6.86 0.98
C LEU A 7 2.86 -6.34 1.64
N ASN A 8 3.82 -7.19 1.97
CA ASN A 8 5.05 -6.74 2.64
C ASN A 8 5.81 -5.75 1.75
N LEU A 9 5.87 -5.98 0.43
CA LEU A 9 6.54 -5.08 -0.50
C LEU A 9 5.81 -3.73 -0.57
N LEU A 10 4.47 -3.74 -0.55
CA LEU A 10 3.65 -2.52 -0.54
C LEU A 10 3.84 -1.74 0.77
N GLU A 11 3.94 -2.43 1.90
CA GLU A 11 4.22 -1.80 3.19
C GLU A 11 5.61 -1.17 3.24
N GLU A 12 6.64 -1.86 2.71
CA GLU A 12 7.98 -1.30 2.58
C GLU A 12 7.98 -0.06 1.66
N LEU A 13 7.20 -0.10 0.57
CA LEU A 13 7.03 1.03 -0.33
C LEU A 13 6.38 2.24 0.39
N CYS A 14 5.31 1.99 1.16
CA CYS A 14 4.69 3.02 2.00
C CYS A 14 5.68 3.62 3.01
N GLN A 15 6.50 2.79 3.66
CA GLN A 15 7.53 3.28 4.58
C GLN A 15 8.55 4.19 3.87
N LYS A 16 9.01 3.82 2.66
CA LYS A 16 9.91 4.66 1.85
C LYS A 16 9.28 6.01 1.49
N LEU A 17 7.96 6.03 1.28
CA LEU A 17 7.17 7.24 1.01
C LEU A 17 6.83 8.04 2.28
N SER A 18 7.37 7.67 3.45
CA SER A 18 7.00 8.25 4.75
C SER A 18 5.50 8.15 5.06
N ILE A 19 4.83 7.13 4.52
CA ILE A 19 3.43 6.83 4.77
C ILE A 19 3.35 5.80 5.90
N THR A 20 2.63 6.14 6.96
CA THR A 20 2.42 5.23 8.10
C THR A 20 1.24 4.31 7.82
N VAL A 21 1.50 3.02 7.60
CA VAL A 21 0.46 1.99 7.46
C VAL A 21 -0.09 1.60 8.83
N LYS A 22 -1.41 1.63 8.99
CA LYS A 22 -2.13 1.17 10.18
C LYS A 22 -3.23 0.19 9.78
N TYR A 23 -3.23 -0.96 10.44
CA TYR A 23 -4.34 -1.91 10.36
C TYR A 23 -5.30 -1.65 11.50
N ASP A 24 -6.56 -1.46 11.19
CA ASP A 24 -7.60 -1.20 12.19
C ASP A 24 -8.91 -1.91 11.83
N LYS A 25 -9.83 -2.04 12.79
CA LYS A 25 -11.11 -2.73 12.62
C LYS A 25 -12.23 -1.70 12.55
N PHE A 26 -12.61 -1.30 11.35
CA PHE A 26 -13.65 -0.31 11.13
C PHE A 26 -14.63 -0.74 10.03
N PHE A 27 -15.67 0.06 9.83
CA PHE A 27 -16.65 -0.13 8.77
C PHE A 27 -16.14 0.59 7.50
N GLY A 28 -15.75 -0.18 6.48
CA GLY A 28 -15.16 0.35 5.25
C GLY A 28 -13.96 -0.47 4.79
N HIS A 29 -13.40 -0.11 3.64
CA HIS A 29 -12.27 -0.83 3.05
C HIS A 29 -10.93 -0.29 3.59
N GLY A 30 -10.87 1.02 3.79
CA GLY A 30 -9.65 1.74 4.10
C GLY A 30 -9.18 2.56 2.91
N GLY A 31 -7.94 3.05 2.99
CA GLY A 31 -7.33 3.87 1.96
C GLY A 31 -6.20 4.74 2.50
N TYR A 32 -5.66 5.56 1.60
CA TYR A 32 -4.72 6.60 1.92
C TYR A 32 -5.44 7.83 2.48
N CYS A 33 -4.90 8.35 3.58
CA CYS A 33 -5.39 9.57 4.20
C CYS A 33 -4.20 10.44 4.61
N ARG A 34 -4.22 11.70 4.22
CA ARG A 34 -3.26 12.70 4.68
C ARG A 34 -3.84 13.46 5.85
N LEU A 35 -3.25 13.30 7.03
CA LEU A 35 -3.62 14.06 8.22
C LEU A 35 -2.55 15.13 8.50
N ARG A 36 -2.90 16.38 8.21
CA ARG A 36 -2.00 17.54 8.28
C ARG A 36 -0.78 17.31 7.38
N ASP A 37 0.41 17.19 7.98
CA ASP A 37 1.66 16.94 7.28
C ASP A 37 2.04 15.46 7.22
N LYS A 38 1.27 14.59 7.88
CA LYS A 38 1.58 13.17 7.97
C LYS A 38 0.68 12.37 7.05
N SER A 39 1.31 11.48 6.30
CA SER A 39 0.65 10.54 5.43
C SER A 39 0.36 9.25 6.18
N PHE A 40 -0.90 8.80 6.14
CA PHE A 40 -1.35 7.57 6.76
C PHE A 40 -2.02 6.68 5.73
N PHE A 41 -1.86 5.38 5.89
CA PHE A 41 -2.58 4.38 5.10
C PHE A 41 -3.34 3.51 6.09
N ILE A 42 -4.67 3.62 6.11
CA ILE A 42 -5.49 2.86 7.05
C ILE A 42 -6.13 1.71 6.31
N ILE A 43 -5.89 0.48 6.76
CA ILE A 43 -6.38 -0.74 6.13
C ILE A 43 -7.27 -1.49 7.10
N ASN A 44 -8.41 -1.94 6.61
CA ASN A 44 -9.27 -2.78 7.42
C ASN A 44 -8.65 -4.17 7.60
N GLU A 45 -8.34 -4.54 8.85
CA GLU A 45 -7.76 -5.86 9.17
C GLU A 45 -8.69 -7.01 8.74
N ARG A 46 -10.00 -6.78 8.70
CA ARG A 46 -11.03 -7.76 8.34
C ARG A 46 -11.02 -8.16 6.86
N LEU A 47 -10.31 -7.41 6.00
CA LEU A 47 -10.24 -7.71 4.57
C LEU A 47 -9.28 -8.88 4.28
N SER A 48 -9.59 -9.61 3.22
CA SER A 48 -8.70 -10.60 2.61
C SER A 48 -7.41 -9.94 2.13
N SER A 49 -6.32 -10.71 2.07
CA SER A 49 -5.02 -10.21 1.60
C SER A 49 -5.10 -9.56 0.21
N ASP A 50 -5.85 -10.18 -0.70
CA ASP A 50 -6.09 -9.69 -2.07
C ASP A 50 -6.77 -8.30 -2.07
N ALA A 51 -7.84 -8.13 -1.29
CA ALA A 51 -8.53 -6.85 -1.17
C ALA A 51 -7.63 -5.76 -0.54
N LYS A 52 -6.76 -6.13 0.41
CA LYS A 52 -5.78 -5.20 0.99
C LYS A 52 -4.76 -4.77 -0.06
N GLU A 53 -4.26 -5.71 -0.85
CA GLU A 53 -3.32 -5.46 -1.96
C GLU A 53 -3.95 -4.52 -2.99
N GLU A 54 -5.21 -4.74 -3.37
CA GLU A 54 -5.91 -3.84 -4.30
C GLU A 54 -6.00 -2.41 -3.77
N ILE A 55 -6.32 -2.20 -2.48
CA ILE A 55 -6.40 -0.84 -1.91
C ILE A 55 -5.04 -0.14 -1.98
N PHE A 56 -3.97 -0.83 -1.62
CA PHE A 56 -2.62 -0.30 -1.75
C PHE A 56 -2.30 0.07 -3.19
N ILE A 57 -2.55 -0.83 -4.15
CA ILE A 57 -2.24 -0.60 -5.56
C ILE A 57 -3.05 0.58 -6.10
N ASP A 58 -4.35 0.63 -5.77
CA ASP A 58 -5.25 1.67 -6.26
C ASP A 58 -4.87 3.06 -5.77
N GLU A 59 -4.37 3.19 -4.53
CA GLU A 59 -3.91 4.47 -4.00
C GLU A 59 -2.48 4.79 -4.43
N LEU A 60 -1.56 3.82 -4.36
CA LEU A 60 -0.14 4.02 -4.68
C LEU A 60 0.10 4.30 -6.17
N LYS A 61 -0.81 3.91 -7.08
CA LYS A 61 -0.71 4.28 -8.51
C LYS A 61 -0.76 5.79 -8.73
N PHE A 62 -1.36 6.55 -7.81
CA PHE A 62 -1.43 8.01 -7.89
C PHE A 62 -0.20 8.70 -7.28
N PHE A 63 0.70 7.97 -6.64
CA PHE A 63 1.94 8.52 -6.11
C PHE A 63 3.01 8.58 -7.18
N ASP A 64 3.90 9.56 -7.07
CA ASP A 64 5.10 9.59 -7.91
C ASP A 64 6.08 8.52 -7.42
N LEU A 65 5.97 7.34 -8.02
CA LEU A 65 6.85 6.20 -7.77
C LEU A 65 8.16 6.28 -8.58
N ASN A 66 8.31 7.30 -9.44
CA ASN A 66 9.48 7.45 -10.31
C ASN A 66 10.76 7.74 -9.53
N ASN A 67 10.64 8.45 -8.40
CA ASN A 67 11.78 8.88 -7.61
C ASN A 67 12.17 7.91 -6.48
N ILE A 68 11.51 6.76 -6.39
CA ILE A 68 11.77 5.75 -5.35
C ILE A 68 12.09 4.40 -5.96
N SER A 69 12.98 3.66 -5.29
CA SER A 69 13.33 2.29 -5.70
C SER A 69 12.18 1.34 -5.37
N VAL A 70 11.30 1.16 -6.36
CA VAL A 70 10.19 0.21 -6.35
C VAL A 70 10.68 -1.14 -6.91
N PRO A 71 10.45 -2.27 -6.21
CA PRO A 71 10.78 -3.59 -6.73
C PRO A 71 10.07 -3.85 -8.07
N ASP A 72 10.73 -4.52 -9.02
CA ASP A 72 10.15 -4.85 -10.34
C ASP A 72 8.78 -5.54 -10.21
N LYS A 73 8.63 -6.43 -9.23
CA LYS A 73 7.34 -7.08 -8.90
C LYS A 73 6.19 -6.10 -8.66
N LEU A 74 6.44 -4.99 -7.99
CA LEU A 74 5.41 -3.97 -7.75
C LEU A 74 5.19 -3.13 -9.01
N ARG A 75 6.25 -2.79 -9.75
CA ARG A 75 6.12 -2.06 -11.03
C ARG A 75 5.26 -2.83 -12.03
N GLU A 76 5.44 -4.15 -12.11
CA GLU A 76 4.59 -5.02 -12.94
C GLU A 76 3.12 -4.95 -12.49
N LEU A 77 2.85 -4.93 -11.19
CA LEU A 77 1.47 -4.82 -10.67
C LEU A 77 0.83 -3.46 -11.00
N PHE A 78 1.59 -2.37 -10.91
CA PHE A 78 1.09 -1.03 -11.26
C PHE A 78 0.84 -0.86 -12.78
N ASN A 79 1.62 -1.54 -13.62
CA ASN A 79 1.53 -1.42 -15.08
C ASN A 79 0.49 -2.38 -15.72
N LYS A 80 -0.09 -3.30 -14.94
CA LYS A 80 -0.98 -4.36 -15.47
C LYS A 80 -2.48 -3.98 -15.46
N LYS A 81 -2.83 -2.73 -15.22
CA LYS A 81 -4.19 -2.17 -15.28
C LYS A 81 -4.20 -0.91 -16.14
#